data_AF-A0A937Z322-F1
#
_entry.id   AF-A0A937Z322-F1
#
_cell.length_a   1.000
_cell.length_b   1.000
_cell.length_c   1.000
_cell.angle_alpha   90.00
_cell.angle_beta   90.00
_cell.angle_gamma   90.00
#
_symmetry.space_group_name_H-M   'P 1'
#
loop_
_entity.id
_entity.type
_entity.pdbx_description
1 polymer ?
#
loop_
_entity_poly.entity_id
_entity_poly.type
_entity_poly.pdbx_seq_one_letter_code
_entity_poly.pdbx_strand_id
1 'polypeptide(L)'
;MRDRRPIGMVHRVRRLVGVLLWMLAASALWAEGLVVDVVADRPDAMYACGEPATFAIAVTRDGQPVTEGEVSYSLSVDGGRVVSQGKLTLTDGRAQVSGTLEEPGILRAMVHLPDGEKPVMGLGAAAYEPERIQSGAPEPEDFQAFWDAEKAKLAAVPPDPQLTERPDLSDDAMAVYKITLGNIEGSRVRGWLAVPKKEGPFPGVLTVPWAGVYATPVGLVHWARQGCLAMAISAHDVDIDLPAEEY
;
A
#
# COMPACT_ATOMS: atom_id res chain seq x y z
N MET A 1 77.70 -0.92 -19.53
CA MET A 1 77.92 -1.33 -18.12
C MET A 1 76.57 -1.56 -17.46
N ARG A 2 76.34 -2.79 -16.96
CA ARG A 2 75.19 -3.29 -16.18
C ARG A 2 73.84 -3.29 -16.93
N ASP A 3 73.39 -4.37 -17.55
CA ASP A 3 73.03 -5.71 -17.04
C ASP A 3 71.86 -5.70 -16.03
N ARG A 4 70.71 -6.21 -16.49
CA ARG A 4 69.75 -7.12 -15.81
C ARG A 4 68.44 -7.24 -16.62
N ARG A 5 68.16 -8.43 -17.19
CA ARG A 5 66.79 -8.99 -17.32
C ARG A 5 66.54 -9.92 -16.11
N PRO A 6 65.44 -10.71 -15.95
CA PRO A 6 64.14 -10.81 -16.65
C PRO A 6 62.93 -11.07 -15.67
N ILE A 7 61.80 -11.58 -16.20
CA ILE A 7 60.69 -12.34 -15.53
C ILE A 7 59.60 -11.42 -14.93
N GLY A 8 58.31 -11.43 -15.30
CA GLY A 8 57.45 -12.45 -15.89
C GLY A 8 56.39 -12.83 -14.86
N MET A 9 55.12 -12.44 -15.02
CA MET A 9 53.98 -13.27 -14.60
C MET A 9 52.64 -12.70 -15.10
N VAL A 10 51.94 -13.52 -15.88
CA VAL A 10 50.52 -13.39 -16.20
C VAL A 10 49.75 -13.75 -14.93
N HIS A 11 48.90 -12.84 -14.43
CA HIS A 11 47.89 -13.20 -13.45
C HIS A 11 46.48 -12.95 -13.97
N ARG A 12 45.84 -14.07 -14.30
CA ARG A 12 44.39 -14.22 -14.48
C ARG A 12 43.67 -13.63 -13.28
N VAL A 13 42.85 -12.60 -13.50
CA VAL A 13 41.87 -12.16 -12.52
C VAL A 13 40.78 -13.23 -12.46
N ARG A 14 40.86 -14.10 -11.46
CA ARG A 14 39.77 -15.01 -11.09
C ARG A 14 38.63 -14.16 -10.53
N ARG A 15 37.45 -14.30 -11.13
CA ARG A 15 36.18 -13.77 -10.62
C ARG A 15 35.97 -14.28 -9.18
N LEU A 16 35.98 -13.37 -8.21
CA LEU A 16 35.43 -13.63 -6.89
C LEU A 16 33.91 -13.57 -7.03
N VAL A 17 33.27 -14.74 -6.97
CA VAL A 17 31.84 -14.86 -6.71
C VAL A 17 31.65 -14.44 -5.25
N GLY A 18 31.13 -13.22 -5.05
CA GLY A 18 30.75 -12.76 -3.73
C GLY A 18 29.53 -13.54 -3.25
N VAL A 19 29.69 -14.29 -2.17
CA VAL A 19 28.57 -14.85 -1.40
C VAL A 19 27.92 -13.69 -0.66
N LEU A 20 26.80 -13.18 -1.17
CA LEU A 20 25.98 -12.21 -0.43
C LEU A 20 25.26 -12.96 0.70
N LEU A 21 25.50 -12.53 1.94
CA LEU A 21 24.80 -13.00 3.12
C LEU A 21 23.39 -12.39 3.13
N TRP A 22 22.38 -13.23 2.94
CA TRP A 22 20.98 -12.84 3.12
C TRP A 22 20.69 -12.74 4.62
N MET A 23 20.65 -11.53 5.16
CA MET A 23 20.06 -11.32 6.48
C MET A 23 18.55 -11.19 6.30
N LEU A 24 17.83 -12.31 6.39
CA LEU A 24 16.45 -12.25 6.84
C LEU A 24 16.48 -11.63 8.23
N ALA A 25 15.83 -10.48 8.40
CA ALA A 25 15.53 -9.95 9.72
C ALA A 25 14.60 -10.96 10.41
N ALA A 26 15.20 -11.86 11.21
CA ALA A 26 14.46 -12.80 12.03
C ALA A 26 13.69 -12.01 13.09
N SER A 27 12.45 -11.67 12.76
CA SER A 27 11.46 -11.23 13.72
C SER A 27 11.07 -12.46 14.53
N ALA A 28 11.86 -12.84 15.54
CA ALA A 28 11.49 -13.87 16.49
C ALA A 28 10.42 -13.34 17.46
N LEU A 29 9.30 -12.88 16.92
CA LEU A 29 8.00 -13.04 17.57
C LEU A 29 7.59 -14.47 17.24
N TRP A 30 7.19 -15.25 18.25
CA TRP A 30 6.66 -16.59 18.05
C TRP A 30 5.34 -16.46 17.30
N ALA A 31 5.42 -16.43 15.96
CA ALA A 31 4.26 -16.54 15.12
C ALA A 31 3.74 -17.97 15.26
N GLU A 32 2.58 -18.15 15.89
CA GLU A 32 1.85 -19.41 15.88
C GLU A 32 1.39 -19.70 14.45
N GLY A 33 1.59 -20.93 13.99
CA GLY A 33 1.18 -21.38 12.67
C GLY A 33 2.24 -21.21 11.59
N LEU A 34 1.80 -21.36 10.34
CA LEU A 34 2.67 -21.37 9.18
C LEU A 34 2.89 -19.95 8.64
N VAL A 35 4.14 -19.64 8.31
CA VAL A 35 4.58 -18.34 7.77
C VAL A 35 5.39 -18.61 6.50
N VAL A 36 5.15 -17.79 5.47
CA VAL A 36 5.86 -17.82 4.20
C VAL A 36 6.44 -16.44 3.94
N ASP A 37 7.74 -16.28 4.13
CA ASP A 37 8.48 -15.07 3.78
C ASP A 37 8.96 -15.13 2.34
N VAL A 38 8.78 -14.04 1.60
CA VAL A 38 9.25 -13.91 0.21
C VAL A 38 9.95 -12.56 0.07
N VAL A 39 11.26 -12.59 -0.16
CA VAL A 39 12.12 -11.39 -0.11
C VAL A 39 12.94 -11.31 -1.39
N ALA A 40 12.97 -10.15 -2.03
CA ALA A 40 13.83 -9.90 -3.19
C ALA A 40 15.31 -9.85 -2.77
N ASP A 41 16.22 -10.18 -3.68
CA ASP A 41 17.66 -10.26 -3.42
C ASP A 41 18.33 -8.90 -3.19
N ARG A 42 17.68 -7.80 -3.60
CA ARG A 42 18.13 -6.44 -3.32
C ARG A 42 17.38 -5.84 -2.13
N PRO A 43 18.06 -5.18 -1.17
CA PRO A 43 17.41 -4.54 -0.03
C PRO A 43 16.40 -3.43 -0.39
N ASP A 44 16.62 -2.73 -1.50
CA ASP A 44 15.70 -1.69 -2.01
C ASP A 44 14.63 -2.25 -2.97
N ALA A 45 14.78 -3.51 -3.38
CA ALA A 45 13.95 -4.18 -4.37
C ALA A 45 13.79 -3.41 -5.71
N MET A 46 14.79 -2.60 -6.10
CA MET A 46 14.77 -1.79 -7.33
C MET A 46 15.65 -2.40 -8.42
N TYR A 47 15.13 -2.48 -9.64
CA TYR A 47 15.77 -3.11 -10.79
C TYR A 47 15.59 -2.27 -12.06
N ALA A 48 16.54 -2.38 -12.98
CA ALA A 48 16.34 -1.93 -14.36
C ALA A 48 15.61 -3.02 -15.17
N CYS A 49 14.88 -2.61 -16.21
CA CYS A 49 14.24 -3.57 -17.12
C CYS A 49 15.28 -4.53 -17.73
N GLY A 50 14.95 -5.83 -17.75
CA GLY A 50 15.83 -6.90 -18.20
C GLY A 50 16.79 -7.46 -17.14
N GLU A 51 16.90 -6.84 -15.96
CA GLU A 51 17.68 -7.41 -14.85
C GLU A 51 16.92 -8.58 -14.18
N PRO A 52 17.58 -9.69 -13.83
CA PRO A 52 16.91 -10.74 -13.07
C PRO A 52 16.76 -10.33 -11.60
N ALA A 53 15.52 -10.34 -11.09
CA ALA A 53 15.24 -10.35 -9.65
C ALA A 53 15.12 -11.78 -9.16
N THR A 54 15.74 -12.07 -8.02
CA THR A 54 15.62 -13.38 -7.35
C THR A 54 14.90 -13.21 -6.02
N PHE A 55 13.85 -13.99 -5.80
CA PHE A 55 13.13 -14.03 -4.54
C PHE A 55 13.59 -15.22 -3.73
N ALA A 56 14.11 -14.99 -2.51
CA ALA A 56 14.26 -16.03 -1.52
C ALA A 56 12.96 -16.26 -0.79
N ILE A 57 12.64 -17.55 -0.61
CA ILE A 57 11.45 -18.03 0.05
C ILE A 57 11.90 -18.75 1.30
N ALA A 58 11.34 -18.38 2.46
CA ALA A 58 11.53 -19.08 3.70
C ALA A 58 10.15 -19.48 4.27
N VAL A 59 10.03 -20.75 4.66
CA VAL A 59 8.80 -21.31 5.22
C VAL A 59 9.09 -21.83 6.61
N THR A 60 8.37 -21.30 7.58
CA THR A 60 8.47 -21.71 8.98
C THR A 60 7.10 -22.08 9.54
N ARG A 61 7.05 -23.05 10.45
CA ARG A 61 5.87 -23.35 11.27
C ARG A 61 6.30 -23.24 12.73
N ASP A 62 5.59 -22.41 13.50
CA ASP A 62 5.89 -22.16 14.91
C ASP A 62 7.37 -21.76 15.14
N GLY A 63 7.91 -20.97 14.21
CA GLY A 63 9.31 -20.51 14.20
C GLY A 63 10.35 -21.55 13.76
N GLN A 64 9.95 -22.79 13.45
CA GLN A 64 10.86 -23.84 12.97
C GLN A 64 10.78 -24.00 11.43
N PRO A 65 11.91 -24.24 10.73
CA PRO A 65 11.89 -24.48 9.29
C PRO A 65 11.02 -25.67 8.89
N VAL A 66 10.21 -25.50 7.85
CA VAL A 66 9.48 -26.62 7.22
C VAL A 66 10.44 -27.32 6.25
N THR A 67 11.16 -28.34 6.74
CA THR A 67 12.33 -28.90 6.05
C THR A 67 12.02 -29.63 4.75
N GLU A 68 10.78 -30.10 4.57
CA GLU A 68 10.31 -30.86 3.41
C GLU A 68 8.94 -30.37 2.94
N GLY A 69 8.69 -30.41 1.63
CA GLY A 69 7.40 -30.06 1.04
C GLY A 69 7.52 -29.35 -0.29
N GLU A 70 6.38 -29.08 -0.94
CA GLU A 70 6.30 -28.25 -2.14
C GLU A 70 5.50 -26.98 -1.83
N VAL A 71 5.98 -25.83 -2.32
CA VAL A 71 5.21 -24.60 -2.42
C VAL A 71 4.74 -24.40 -3.86
N SER A 72 3.58 -23.79 -4.08
CA SER A 72 3.25 -23.24 -5.40
C SER A 72 3.65 -21.77 -5.45
N TYR A 73 4.09 -21.30 -6.62
CA TYR A 73 4.42 -19.89 -6.83
C TYR A 73 3.77 -19.35 -8.09
N SER A 74 3.55 -18.03 -8.11
CA SER A 74 3.27 -17.26 -9.31
C SER A 74 4.08 -15.96 -9.31
N LEU A 75 4.70 -15.69 -10.44
CA LEU A 75 5.29 -14.41 -10.79
C LEU A 75 4.33 -13.67 -11.71
N SER A 76 3.94 -12.44 -11.37
CA SER A 76 3.00 -11.64 -12.17
C SER A 76 3.41 -10.17 -12.26
N VAL A 77 2.97 -9.52 -13.33
CA VAL A 77 3.11 -8.07 -13.52
C VAL A 77 1.95 -7.37 -12.81
N ASP A 78 2.25 -6.56 -11.81
CA ASP A 78 1.31 -5.75 -11.02
C ASP A 78 0.17 -6.57 -10.37
N GLY A 79 0.31 -7.89 -10.30
CA GLY A 79 -0.73 -8.80 -9.79
C GLY A 79 -1.77 -9.21 -10.82
N GLY A 80 -1.64 -8.73 -12.07
CA GLY A 80 -2.49 -9.11 -13.19
C GLY A 80 -1.87 -10.26 -14.00
N ARG A 81 -1.18 -9.91 -15.08
CA ARG A 81 -0.65 -10.88 -16.05
C ARG A 81 0.41 -11.78 -15.42
N VAL A 82 0.19 -13.09 -15.45
CA VAL A 82 1.17 -14.09 -14.99
C VAL A 82 2.34 -14.18 -15.99
N VAL A 83 3.55 -14.04 -15.46
CA VAL A 83 4.83 -14.18 -16.19
C VAL A 83 5.34 -15.62 -16.10
N SER A 84 5.25 -16.22 -14.92
CA SER A 84 5.66 -17.60 -14.67
C SER A 84 4.90 -18.16 -13.47
N GLN A 85 4.68 -19.47 -13.42
CA GLN A 85 4.08 -20.13 -12.26
C GLN A 85 4.53 -21.59 -12.21
N GLY A 86 4.51 -22.18 -11.03
CA GLY A 86 4.88 -23.57 -10.87
C GLY A 86 4.93 -24.01 -9.41
N LYS A 87 5.73 -25.04 -9.16
CA LYS A 87 6.03 -25.55 -7.82
C LYS A 87 7.52 -25.47 -7.54
N LEU A 88 7.87 -25.29 -6.27
CA LEU A 88 9.25 -25.35 -5.79
C LEU A 88 9.32 -26.34 -4.64
N THR A 89 10.33 -27.19 -4.63
CA THR A 89 10.62 -28.07 -3.51
C THR A 89 11.39 -27.30 -2.45
N LEU A 90 10.95 -27.40 -1.19
CA LEU A 90 11.66 -26.83 -0.05
C LEU A 90 12.90 -27.68 0.27
N THR A 91 14.01 -27.01 0.54
CA THR A 91 15.22 -27.61 1.11
C THR A 91 15.54 -26.85 2.38
N ASP A 92 15.40 -27.50 3.54
CA ASP A 92 15.62 -26.88 4.86
C ASP A 92 14.76 -25.60 5.06
N GLY A 93 13.47 -25.68 4.70
CA GLY A 93 12.55 -24.55 4.80
C GLY A 93 12.76 -23.46 3.76
N ARG A 94 13.60 -23.66 2.75
CA ARG A 94 13.95 -22.62 1.79
C ARG A 94 13.73 -23.03 0.34
N ALA A 95 13.37 -22.05 -0.49
CA ALA A 95 13.34 -22.16 -1.94
C ALA A 95 13.73 -20.81 -2.57
N GLN A 96 13.93 -20.78 -3.88
CA GLN A 96 14.15 -19.54 -4.62
C GLN A 96 13.41 -19.58 -5.96
N VAL A 97 13.02 -18.40 -6.43
CA VAL A 97 12.47 -18.22 -7.78
C VAL A 97 12.98 -16.91 -8.35
N SER A 98 13.38 -16.92 -9.62
CA SER A 98 13.81 -15.71 -10.32
C SER A 98 12.85 -15.34 -11.44
N GLY A 99 12.76 -14.05 -11.73
CA GLY A 99 12.04 -13.51 -12.87
C GLY A 99 12.60 -12.16 -13.28
N THR A 100 12.10 -11.64 -14.40
CA THR A 100 12.48 -10.34 -14.96
C THR A 100 11.26 -9.68 -15.57
N LEU A 101 11.25 -8.34 -15.63
CA LEU A 101 10.36 -7.57 -16.48
C LEU A 101 11.17 -6.83 -17.54
N GLU A 102 10.70 -6.88 -18.79
CA GLU A 102 11.26 -6.14 -19.92
C GLU A 102 10.67 -4.73 -20.05
N GLU A 103 9.65 -4.43 -19.24
CA GLU A 103 8.93 -3.15 -19.21
C GLU A 103 8.80 -2.64 -17.77
N PRO A 104 8.67 -1.32 -17.55
CA PRO A 104 8.45 -0.76 -16.23
C PRO A 104 7.21 -1.36 -15.56
N GLY A 105 7.32 -1.73 -14.27
CA GLY A 105 6.24 -2.37 -13.53
C GLY A 105 6.70 -3.03 -12.25
N ILE A 106 5.80 -3.73 -11.56
CA ILE A 106 6.09 -4.46 -10.33
C ILE A 106 6.01 -5.97 -10.60
N LEU A 107 7.15 -6.67 -10.50
CA LEU A 107 7.19 -8.12 -10.52
C LEU A 107 6.79 -8.64 -9.13
N ARG A 108 5.59 -9.18 -9.01
CA ARG A 108 5.09 -9.78 -7.76
C ARG A 108 5.38 -11.26 -7.74
N ALA A 109 5.96 -11.76 -6.66
CA ALA A 109 6.14 -13.17 -6.36
C ALA A 109 5.19 -13.58 -5.24
N MET A 110 4.12 -14.29 -5.60
CA MET A 110 3.21 -14.90 -4.63
C MET A 110 3.56 -16.37 -4.46
N VAL A 111 3.70 -16.80 -3.22
CA VAL A 111 3.97 -18.18 -2.83
C VAL A 111 2.83 -18.67 -1.96
N HIS A 112 2.21 -19.78 -2.33
CA HIS A 112 1.10 -20.37 -1.59
C HIS A 112 1.52 -21.72 -1.00
N LEU A 113 1.11 -21.94 0.25
CA LEU A 113 1.21 -23.24 0.90
C LEU A 113 -0.19 -23.63 1.44
N PRO A 114 -0.67 -24.85 1.18
CA PRO A 114 -1.89 -25.33 1.81
C PRO A 114 -1.74 -25.44 3.34
N ASP A 115 -2.72 -24.95 4.10
CA ASP A 115 -2.78 -25.09 5.56
C ASP A 115 -4.24 -25.31 6.01
N GLY A 116 -4.68 -26.57 6.01
CA GLY A 116 -6.08 -26.92 6.28
C GLY A 116 -7.04 -26.25 5.29
N GLU A 117 -8.05 -25.53 5.82
CA GLU A 117 -9.05 -24.83 5.00
C GLU A 117 -8.57 -23.46 4.47
N LYS A 118 -7.50 -22.89 5.04
CA LYS A 118 -7.02 -21.55 4.66
C LYS A 118 -5.56 -21.63 4.21
N PRO A 119 -5.27 -21.51 2.90
CA PRO A 119 -3.89 -21.49 2.44
C PRO A 119 -3.14 -20.28 3.01
N VAL A 120 -1.89 -20.48 3.41
CA VAL A 120 -0.99 -19.40 3.77
C VAL A 120 -0.33 -18.87 2.50
N MET A 121 -0.16 -17.55 2.45
CA MET A 121 0.42 -16.85 1.32
C MET A 121 1.58 -15.98 1.78
N GLY A 122 2.71 -16.07 1.08
CA GLY A 122 3.80 -15.11 1.13
C GLY A 122 3.79 -14.24 -0.12
N LEU A 123 4.12 -12.96 0.02
CA LEU A 123 4.21 -12.00 -1.08
C LEU A 123 5.54 -11.23 -1.00
N GLY A 124 6.31 -11.29 -2.07
CA GLY A 124 7.45 -10.42 -2.33
C GLY A 124 7.22 -9.64 -3.62
N ALA A 125 7.91 -8.51 -3.78
CA ALA A 125 7.84 -7.71 -5.00
C ALA A 125 9.20 -7.10 -5.35
N ALA A 126 9.45 -6.93 -6.65
CA ALA A 126 10.59 -6.22 -7.21
C ALA A 126 10.06 -5.15 -8.17
N ALA A 127 10.48 -3.90 -7.98
CA ALA A 127 10.08 -2.78 -8.81
C ALA A 127 11.09 -2.57 -9.95
N TYR A 128 10.58 -2.55 -11.18
CA TYR A 128 11.35 -2.31 -12.40
C TYR A 128 11.05 -0.92 -12.89
N GLU A 129 12.04 -0.03 -12.79
CA GLU A 129 11.94 1.39 -13.22
C GLU A 129 10.59 2.04 -12.87
N PRO A 130 10.15 2.01 -11.59
CA PRO A 130 8.79 2.37 -11.20
C PRO A 130 8.39 3.80 -11.60
N GLU A 131 9.34 4.72 -11.72
CA GLU A 131 9.16 6.08 -12.20
C GLU A 131 8.79 6.18 -13.70
N ARG A 132 8.93 5.08 -14.45
CA ARG A 132 8.60 4.99 -15.88
C ARG A 132 7.28 4.25 -16.15
N ILE A 133 6.57 3.81 -15.11
CA ILE A 133 5.24 3.17 -15.25
C ILE A 133 4.26 4.19 -15.85
N GLN A 134 3.53 3.75 -16.88
CA GLN A 134 2.54 4.56 -17.59
C GLN A 134 1.10 4.12 -17.24
N SER A 135 0.10 4.91 -17.67
CA SER A 135 -1.30 4.52 -17.50
C SER A 135 -1.61 3.19 -18.19
N GLY A 136 -2.28 2.28 -17.48
CA GLY A 136 -2.66 0.96 -18.01
C GLY A 136 -3.80 0.97 -19.04
N ALA A 137 -4.49 2.10 -19.19
CA ALA A 137 -5.54 2.30 -20.18
C ALA A 137 -5.58 3.77 -20.64
N PRO A 138 -6.03 4.06 -21.87
CA PRO A 138 -6.35 5.41 -22.27
C PRO A 138 -7.52 5.96 -21.43
N GLU A 139 -7.57 7.28 -21.28
CA GLU A 139 -8.75 7.95 -20.71
C GLU A 139 -9.98 7.62 -21.57
N PRO A 140 -11.12 7.24 -20.96
CA PRO A 140 -12.37 7.02 -21.69
C PRO A 140 -12.80 8.24 -22.50
N GLU A 141 -13.34 8.03 -23.71
CA GLU A 141 -13.76 9.12 -24.62
C GLU A 141 -14.81 10.06 -23.99
N ASP A 142 -15.61 9.55 -23.05
CA ASP A 142 -16.69 10.28 -22.37
C ASP A 142 -16.31 10.78 -20.97
N PHE A 143 -15.05 10.62 -20.52
CA PHE A 143 -14.64 10.93 -19.14
C PHE A 143 -15.05 12.34 -18.68
N GLN A 144 -14.75 13.35 -19.49
CA GLN A 144 -15.09 14.73 -19.18
C GLN A 144 -16.60 14.97 -19.19
N ALA A 145 -17.31 14.41 -20.17
CA ALA A 145 -18.75 14.55 -20.31
C ALA A 145 -19.51 13.90 -19.14
N PHE A 146 -19.04 12.74 -18.69
CA PHE A 146 -19.55 12.06 -17.49
C PHE A 146 -19.42 12.97 -16.25
N TRP A 147 -18.22 13.48 -15.97
CA TRP A 147 -18.00 14.32 -14.79
C TRP A 147 -18.75 15.65 -14.85
N ASP A 148 -18.88 16.26 -16.03
CA ASP A 148 -19.67 17.48 -16.20
C ASP A 148 -21.17 17.22 -15.95
N ALA A 149 -21.69 16.08 -16.39
CA ALA A 149 -23.06 15.67 -16.09
C ALA A 149 -23.27 15.44 -14.59
N GLU A 150 -22.37 14.74 -13.89
CA GLU A 150 -22.49 14.50 -12.44
C GLU A 150 -22.38 15.79 -11.62
N LYS A 151 -21.45 16.70 -11.98
CA LYS A 151 -21.35 18.02 -11.36
C LYS A 151 -22.61 18.86 -11.59
N ALA A 152 -23.22 18.78 -12.77
CA ALA A 152 -24.47 19.49 -13.06
C ALA A 152 -25.64 18.94 -12.23
N LYS A 153 -25.72 17.62 -12.04
CA LYS A 153 -26.70 17.00 -11.13
C LYS A 153 -26.51 17.51 -9.69
N LEU A 154 -25.27 17.52 -9.18
CA LEU A 154 -24.99 18.02 -7.84
C LEU A 154 -25.32 19.51 -7.69
N ALA A 155 -24.99 20.34 -8.69
CA ALA A 155 -25.26 21.78 -8.66
C ALA A 155 -26.75 22.12 -8.61
N ALA A 156 -27.62 21.22 -9.07
CA ALA A 156 -29.07 21.37 -8.97
C ALA A 156 -29.63 21.03 -7.58
N VAL A 157 -28.84 20.41 -6.70
CA VAL A 157 -29.25 20.06 -5.34
C VAL A 157 -28.97 21.23 -4.40
N PRO A 158 -29.98 21.75 -3.66
CA PRO A 158 -29.74 22.73 -2.60
C PRO A 158 -28.81 22.13 -1.51
N PRO A 159 -27.78 22.85 -1.04
CA PRO A 159 -26.86 22.32 -0.04
C PRO A 159 -27.52 21.92 1.30
N ASP A 160 -28.69 22.49 1.63
CA ASP A 160 -29.48 22.23 2.86
C ASP A 160 -28.63 21.96 4.12
N PRO A 161 -27.81 22.95 4.55
CA PRO A 161 -26.91 22.75 5.67
C PRO A 161 -27.69 22.65 6.98
N GLN A 162 -27.54 21.50 7.65
CA GLN A 162 -28.08 21.25 8.97
C GLN A 162 -26.92 21.09 9.95
N LEU A 163 -26.92 21.89 11.02
CA LEU A 163 -25.88 21.91 12.03
C LEU A 163 -26.47 21.51 13.39
N THR A 164 -25.90 20.47 13.99
CA THR A 164 -26.16 20.10 15.38
C THR A 164 -24.91 20.34 16.19
N GLU A 165 -24.96 21.26 17.14
CA GLU A 165 -23.80 21.56 17.99
C GLU A 165 -23.35 20.33 18.79
N ARG A 166 -22.04 20.20 18.98
CA ARG A 166 -21.39 19.19 19.82
C ARG A 166 -20.63 19.87 20.94
N PRO A 167 -21.32 20.25 22.04
CA PRO A 167 -20.69 20.93 23.16
C PRO A 167 -19.57 20.10 23.80
N ASP A 168 -19.69 18.77 23.76
CA ASP A 168 -18.70 17.82 24.27
C ASP A 168 -17.38 17.84 23.48
N LEU A 169 -17.40 18.32 22.24
CA LEU A 169 -16.22 18.49 21.37
C LEU A 169 -15.78 19.96 21.23
N SER A 170 -16.58 20.89 21.75
CA SER A 170 -16.35 22.33 21.66
C SER A 170 -15.58 22.85 22.87
N ASP A 171 -14.89 23.98 22.72
CA ASP A 171 -14.18 24.66 23.81
C ASP A 171 -14.20 26.19 23.61
N ASP A 172 -13.46 26.94 24.43
CA ASP A 172 -13.42 28.41 24.34
C ASP A 172 -12.78 28.90 23.03
N ALA A 173 -11.97 28.08 22.36
CA ALA A 173 -11.29 28.43 21.12
C ALA A 173 -12.10 28.09 19.86
N MET A 174 -13.00 27.10 19.92
CA MET A 174 -13.78 26.65 18.76
C MET A 174 -15.16 26.08 19.12
N ALA A 175 -16.08 26.17 18.18
CA ALA A 175 -17.36 25.45 18.19
C ALA A 175 -17.29 24.26 17.22
N VAL A 176 -17.82 23.12 17.61
CA VAL A 176 -17.88 21.90 16.78
C VAL A 176 -19.33 21.54 16.52
N TYR A 177 -19.63 21.16 15.29
CA TYR A 177 -20.96 20.77 14.82
C TYR A 177 -20.90 19.43 14.11
N LYS A 178 -21.91 18.60 14.31
CA LYS A 178 -22.34 17.61 13.33
C LYS A 178 -22.97 18.37 12.18
N ILE A 179 -22.39 18.29 11.00
CA ILE A 179 -22.92 18.90 9.78
C ILE A 179 -23.55 17.82 8.91
N THR A 180 -24.66 18.18 8.28
CA THR A 180 -25.17 17.42 7.15
C THR A 180 -25.60 18.31 6.01
N LEU A 181 -25.32 17.87 4.78
CA LEU A 181 -25.60 18.56 3.52
C LEU A 181 -26.43 17.66 2.60
N GLY A 182 -27.26 18.28 1.76
CA GLY A 182 -27.97 17.60 0.68
C GLY A 182 -27.02 17.10 -0.42
N ASN A 183 -27.33 15.95 -1.01
CA ASN A 183 -26.59 15.35 -2.12
C ASN A 183 -27.54 14.74 -3.16
N ILE A 184 -26.97 14.27 -4.29
CA ILE A 184 -27.69 13.65 -5.40
C ILE A 184 -28.61 12.52 -4.90
N GLU A 185 -29.78 12.37 -5.54
CA GLU A 185 -30.77 11.32 -5.25
C GLU A 185 -31.33 11.32 -3.81
N GLY A 186 -31.28 12.48 -3.14
CA GLY A 186 -31.77 12.61 -1.76
C GLY A 186 -30.83 12.02 -0.71
N SER A 187 -29.65 11.57 -1.11
CA SER A 187 -28.59 11.18 -0.19
C SER A 187 -28.03 12.37 0.58
N ARG A 188 -27.24 12.10 1.63
CA ARG A 188 -26.70 13.13 2.52
C ARG A 188 -25.19 13.00 2.68
N VAL A 189 -24.48 14.11 2.57
CA VAL A 189 -23.07 14.19 3.03
C VAL A 189 -23.08 14.56 4.51
N ARG A 190 -22.55 13.67 5.35
CA ARG A 190 -22.46 13.87 6.80
C ARG A 190 -21.02 14.09 7.23
N GLY A 191 -20.81 14.90 8.26
CA GLY A 191 -19.47 15.18 8.76
C GLY A 191 -19.42 15.97 10.05
N TRP A 192 -18.21 16.28 10.47
CA TRP A 192 -17.91 17.21 11.56
C TRP A 192 -17.41 18.53 10.99
N LEU A 193 -17.84 19.65 11.57
CA LEU A 193 -17.38 21.00 11.25
C LEU A 193 -16.88 21.67 12.53
N ALA A 194 -15.60 22.06 12.57
CA ALA A 194 -15.02 22.86 13.65
C ALA A 194 -14.74 24.28 13.18
N VAL A 195 -15.28 25.26 13.90
CA VAL A 195 -15.25 26.69 13.58
C VAL A 195 -14.52 27.44 14.70
N PRO A 196 -13.41 28.15 14.41
CA PRO A 196 -12.75 28.99 15.42
C PRO A 196 -13.67 30.11 15.94
N LYS A 197 -13.69 30.33 17.26
CA LYS A 197 -14.45 31.40 17.92
C LYS A 197 -13.70 32.74 17.88
N LYS A 198 -13.38 33.22 16.68
CA LYS A 198 -12.76 34.54 16.43
C LYS A 198 -13.32 35.13 15.13
N GLU A 199 -12.93 36.36 14.79
CA GLU A 199 -13.31 36.92 13.49
C GLU A 199 -12.47 36.29 12.37
N GLY A 200 -13.13 35.92 11.28
CA GLY A 200 -12.51 35.39 10.07
C GLY A 200 -12.03 36.47 9.10
N PRO A 201 -11.63 36.12 7.86
CA PRO A 201 -11.74 34.79 7.25
C PRO A 201 -10.72 33.78 7.79
N PHE A 202 -11.04 32.49 7.64
CA PHE A 202 -10.15 31.38 8.00
C PHE A 202 -9.68 30.62 6.77
N PRO A 203 -8.44 30.10 6.76
CA PRO A 203 -8.10 29.01 5.84
C PRO A 203 -9.01 27.81 6.10
N GLY A 204 -9.44 27.12 5.04
CA GLY A 204 -10.28 25.93 5.10
C GLY A 204 -9.47 24.64 5.00
N VAL A 205 -9.79 23.64 5.81
CA VAL A 205 -9.22 22.29 5.74
C VAL A 205 -10.35 21.27 5.61
N LEU A 206 -10.36 20.51 4.52
CA LEU A 206 -11.27 19.38 4.32
C LEU A 206 -10.49 18.07 4.48
N THR A 207 -10.95 17.20 5.37
CA THR A 207 -10.44 15.84 5.56
C THR A 207 -11.44 14.82 5.00
N VAL A 208 -10.95 13.89 4.19
CA VAL A 208 -11.73 12.78 3.62
C VAL A 208 -11.22 11.46 4.20
N PRO A 209 -12.07 10.41 4.31
CA PRO A 209 -11.70 9.17 4.97
C PRO A 209 -10.80 8.30 4.09
N TRP A 210 -9.99 7.47 4.73
CA TRP A 210 -9.34 6.29 4.14
C TRP A 210 -10.36 5.23 3.71
N ALA A 211 -9.89 4.20 3.00
CA ALA A 211 -10.71 3.07 2.57
C ALA A 211 -11.37 2.34 3.76
N GLY A 212 -12.67 2.05 3.63
CA GLY A 212 -13.47 1.34 4.63
C GLY A 212 -14.74 2.09 5.01
N VAL A 213 -15.48 1.53 5.96
CA VAL A 213 -16.68 2.10 6.58
C VAL A 213 -16.42 2.19 8.07
N TYR A 214 -16.41 3.39 8.64
CA TYR A 214 -16.10 3.63 10.06
C TYR A 214 -16.52 5.04 10.48
N ALA A 215 -16.55 5.27 11.79
CA ALA A 215 -16.86 6.57 12.39
C ALA A 215 -15.95 7.67 11.85
N THR A 216 -16.51 8.84 11.52
CA THR A 216 -15.71 9.95 10.98
C THR A 216 -14.80 10.51 12.08
N PRO A 217 -13.46 10.53 11.90
CA PRO A 217 -12.56 10.96 12.95
C PRO A 217 -12.78 12.43 13.37
N VAL A 218 -12.86 12.67 14.68
CA VAL A 218 -12.95 14.02 15.26
C VAL A 218 -11.61 14.76 15.31
N GLY A 219 -10.50 14.12 14.90
CA GLY A 219 -9.14 14.67 14.95
C GLY A 219 -8.94 16.00 14.20
N LEU A 220 -9.89 16.38 13.33
CA LEU A 220 -9.94 17.67 12.65
C LEU A 220 -9.93 18.88 13.59
N VAL A 221 -10.34 18.72 14.86
CA VAL A 221 -10.37 19.81 15.85
C VAL A 221 -8.97 20.41 16.10
N HIS A 222 -7.92 19.65 15.80
CA HIS A 222 -6.55 20.17 15.81
C HIS A 222 -6.37 21.38 14.86
N TRP A 223 -6.91 21.30 13.64
CA TRP A 223 -6.81 22.39 12.65
C TRP A 223 -7.57 23.64 13.10
N ALA A 224 -8.74 23.47 13.71
CA ALA A 224 -9.49 24.59 14.24
C ALA A 224 -8.77 25.31 15.39
N ARG A 225 -8.05 24.58 16.25
CA ARG A 225 -7.15 25.18 17.25
C ARG A 225 -5.97 25.94 16.64
N GLN A 226 -5.55 25.59 15.43
CA GLN A 226 -4.56 26.35 14.65
C GLN A 226 -5.18 27.53 13.88
N GLY A 227 -6.48 27.77 14.01
CA GLY A 227 -7.18 28.89 13.39
C GLY A 227 -7.76 28.62 12.00
N CYS A 228 -7.90 27.35 11.60
CA CYS A 228 -8.57 26.95 10.36
C CYS A 228 -10.06 26.69 10.57
N LEU A 229 -10.89 26.92 9.55
CA LEU A 229 -12.19 26.28 9.45
C LEU A 229 -11.95 24.82 9.02
N ALA A 230 -12.31 23.84 9.83
CA ALA A 230 -11.98 22.45 9.55
C ALA A 230 -13.24 21.60 9.39
N MET A 231 -13.30 20.80 8.34
CA MET A 231 -14.39 19.87 8.06
C MET A 231 -13.83 18.47 7.80
N ALA A 232 -14.47 17.44 8.36
CA ALA A 232 -14.25 16.05 7.97
C ALA A 232 -15.58 15.45 7.55
N ILE A 233 -15.63 14.77 6.41
CA ILE A 233 -16.87 14.18 5.88
C ILE A 233 -16.74 12.66 5.77
N SER A 234 -17.87 11.97 5.84
CA SER A 234 -17.98 10.56 5.47
C SER A 234 -18.07 10.41 3.95
N ALA A 235 -17.48 9.33 3.42
CA ALA A 235 -17.67 8.93 2.03
C ALA A 235 -19.00 8.18 1.80
N HIS A 236 -19.66 7.75 2.89
CA HIS A 236 -20.87 6.95 2.87
C HIS A 236 -22.04 7.74 3.46
N ASP A 237 -23.24 7.49 2.92
CA ASP A 237 -24.50 8.01 3.45
C ASP A 237 -24.96 7.22 4.70
N VAL A 238 -24.08 7.16 5.70
CA VAL A 238 -24.33 6.60 7.04
C VAL A 238 -24.15 7.67 8.09
N ASP A 239 -24.67 7.45 9.30
CA ASP A 239 -24.42 8.37 10.39
C ASP A 239 -22.95 8.29 10.86
N ILE A 240 -22.41 9.38 11.43
CA ILE A 240 -20.95 9.54 11.64
C ILE A 240 -20.48 9.32 13.07
N ASP A 241 -21.42 9.08 13.98
CA ASP A 241 -21.22 8.81 15.41
C ASP A 241 -21.95 7.55 15.89
N LEU A 242 -22.13 6.58 15.00
CA LEU A 242 -22.64 5.26 15.39
C LEU A 242 -21.59 4.52 16.25
N PRO A 243 -22.03 3.56 17.08
CA PRO A 243 -21.13 2.57 17.67
C PRO A 243 -20.30 1.85 16.60
N ALA A 244 -19.07 1.45 16.94
CA ALA A 244 -18.15 0.86 15.98
C ALA A 244 -18.69 -0.44 15.36
N GLU A 245 -19.54 -1.17 16.07
CA GLU A 245 -20.16 -2.42 15.63
C GLU A 245 -21.29 -2.20 14.61
N GLU A 246 -21.72 -0.95 14.40
CA GLU A 246 -22.81 -0.57 13.49
C GLU A 246 -22.33 -0.02 12.14
N TYR A 247 -21.00 0.01 11.91
CA TYR A 247 -20.36 0.33 10.63
C TYR A 247 -19.98 -0.93 9.85
#